data_AF-A0A7W8B309-F1
#
_entry.id   AF-A0A7W8B309-F1
#
_cell.length_a   1.000
_cell.length_b   1.000
_cell.length_c   1.000
_cell.angle_alpha   90.00
_cell.angle_beta   90.00
_cell.angle_gamma   90.00
#
_symmetry.space_group_name_H-M   'P 1'
#
loop_
_entity.id
_entity.type
_entity.pdbx_description
1 polymer ?
#
loop_
_entity_poly.entity_id
_entity_poly.type
_entity_poly.pdbx_seq_one_letter_code
_entity_poly.pdbx_strand_id
1 'polypeptide(L)'
;MSKLSEVALSGDPLGASDVELSGSGTRPLGEVRLGEHRVVSYVTSKKCGVSVFDPKKGEVIGLRTAWPENNSEGSDELPGGPYFNSSASGAGKSDPWVSLSCGRNSMIIKYESRDSFKDSHLNGAISVKRSADERTQFVVIGSTEERAKILKKLS
;
A
#
# COMPACT_ATOMS: atom_id res chain seq x y z
N MET A 1 -25.80 2.96 -6.79
CA MET A 1 -24.83 4.06 -7.08
C MET A 1 -25.33 5.33 -6.42
N SER A 2 -24.40 6.17 -5.93
CA SER A 2 -24.57 7.38 -5.08
C SER A 2 -24.58 7.07 -3.57
N LYS A 3 -23.80 7.70 -2.68
CA LYS A 3 -22.78 8.77 -2.80
C LYS A 3 -21.94 8.76 -1.50
N LEU A 4 -20.61 8.88 -1.61
CA LEU A 4 -19.69 9.17 -0.49
C LEU A 4 -19.87 10.63 -0.02
N SER A 5 -19.87 10.89 1.29
CA SER A 5 -19.57 12.17 2.00
C SER A 5 -19.66 11.95 3.53
N GLU A 6 -18.87 12.50 4.44
CA GLU A 6 -17.63 13.29 4.43
C GLU A 6 -16.93 13.13 5.81
N VAL A 7 -15.63 13.39 5.85
CA VAL A 7 -14.66 13.26 6.95
C VAL A 7 -14.81 14.38 7.99
N ALA A 8 -14.59 14.07 9.27
CA ALA A 8 -14.04 15.05 10.22
C ALA A 8 -12.91 14.43 11.06
N LEU A 9 -11.69 14.84 10.74
CA LEU A 9 -10.50 14.66 11.55
C LEU A 9 -10.56 15.63 12.74
N SER A 10 -10.63 15.09 13.95
CA SER A 10 -10.22 15.83 15.13
C SER A 10 -9.46 14.88 16.07
N GLY A 11 -8.13 14.91 15.95
CA GLY A 11 -7.24 14.53 17.05
C GLY A 11 -6.81 13.07 17.19
N ASP A 12 -7.28 12.13 16.36
CA ASP A 12 -6.82 10.73 16.40
C ASP A 12 -6.35 10.26 15.01
N PRO A 13 -5.05 9.96 14.81
CA PRO A 13 -4.51 9.54 13.51
C PRO A 13 -5.03 8.18 13.04
N LEU A 14 -5.83 7.47 13.84
CA LEU A 14 -6.30 6.11 13.57
C LEU A 14 -7.81 5.93 13.75
N GLY A 15 -8.66 6.94 13.53
CA GLY A 15 -10.12 6.82 13.71
C GLY A 15 -10.96 7.15 12.47
N ALA A 16 -11.21 6.17 11.59
CA ALA A 16 -12.36 6.11 10.66
C ALA A 16 -12.27 4.82 9.84
N SER A 17 -12.90 3.76 10.35
CA SER A 17 -13.10 2.48 9.65
C SER A 17 -14.41 2.53 8.86
N ASP A 18 -14.40 2.04 7.62
CA ASP A 18 -15.23 0.89 7.22
C ASP A 18 -15.01 0.54 5.75
N VAL A 19 -14.06 -0.38 5.53
CA VAL A 19 -14.11 -1.36 4.43
C VAL A 19 -13.87 -2.70 5.10
N GLU A 20 -14.93 -3.48 5.30
CA GLU A 20 -14.83 -4.84 5.82
C GLU A 20 -14.12 -5.73 4.78
N LEU A 21 -12.80 -5.79 4.88
CA LEU A 21 -12.01 -6.95 4.47
C LEU A 21 -12.17 -7.97 5.61
N SER A 22 -12.98 -9.00 5.37
CA SER A 22 -13.41 -10.04 6.31
C SER A 22 -12.39 -10.37 7.41
N GLY A 23 -12.63 -9.86 8.60
CA GLY A 23 -11.84 -10.09 9.81
C GLY A 23 -11.90 -8.89 10.75
N SER A 24 -12.52 -9.07 11.93
CA SER A 24 -12.58 -8.05 12.99
C SER A 24 -11.17 -7.55 13.31
N GLY A 25 -10.87 -6.29 12.95
CA GLY A 25 -9.55 -5.67 13.17
C GLY A 25 -8.73 -5.41 11.91
N THR A 26 -9.24 -5.67 10.71
CA THR A 26 -8.62 -5.19 9.46
C THR A 26 -9.12 -3.78 9.13
N ARG A 27 -8.20 -2.82 9.00
CA ARG A 27 -8.51 -1.43 8.65
C ARG A 27 -7.85 -1.05 7.32
N PRO A 28 -8.61 -0.62 6.30
CA PRO A 28 -8.03 -0.09 5.07
C PRO A 28 -7.25 1.21 5.36
N LEU A 29 -6.09 1.38 4.73
CA LEU A 29 -5.31 2.62 4.79
C LEU A 29 -5.42 3.44 3.51
N GLY A 30 -5.60 2.77 2.39
CA GLY A 30 -5.70 3.42 1.11
C GLY A 30 -5.86 2.46 -0.06
N GLU A 31 -6.31 3.01 -1.17
CA GLU A 31 -6.62 2.29 -2.38
C GLU A 31 -6.12 3.07 -3.60
N VAL A 32 -5.54 2.34 -4.55
CA VAL A 32 -5.16 2.88 -5.85
C VAL A 32 -5.44 1.87 -6.95
N ARG A 33 -5.76 2.35 -8.15
CA ARG A 33 -5.75 1.50 -9.36
C ARG A 33 -4.45 1.67 -10.11
N LEU A 34 -3.77 0.55 -10.38
CA LEU A 34 -2.53 0.47 -11.14
C LEU A 34 -2.78 -0.43 -12.37
N GLY A 35 -2.94 0.18 -13.54
CA GLY A 35 -3.46 -0.51 -14.72
C GLY A 35 -4.90 -0.99 -14.49
N GLU A 36 -5.18 -2.27 -14.79
CA GLU A 36 -6.50 -2.88 -14.52
C GLU A 36 -6.67 -3.33 -13.06
N HIS A 37 -5.59 -3.35 -12.27
CA HIS A 37 -5.63 -3.88 -10.92
C HIS A 37 -6.05 -2.83 -9.90
N ARG A 38 -6.91 -3.26 -8.96
CA ARG A 38 -7.21 -2.50 -7.74
C ARG A 38 -6.27 -2.97 -6.63
N VAL A 39 -5.49 -2.06 -6.07
CA VAL A 39 -4.54 -2.33 -4.98
C VAL A 39 -5.08 -1.70 -3.71
N VAL A 40 -5.33 -2.53 -2.69
CA VAL A 40 -5.86 -2.10 -1.39
C VAL A 40 -4.82 -2.38 -0.32
N SER A 41 -4.39 -1.31 0.36
CA SER A 41 -3.51 -1.38 1.54
C SER A 41 -4.33 -1.40 2.82
N TYR A 42 -3.91 -2.18 3.79
CA TYR A 42 -4.60 -2.31 5.07
C TYR A 42 -3.64 -2.62 6.21
N VAL A 43 -4.13 -2.46 7.43
CA VAL A 43 -3.46 -2.89 8.66
C VAL A 43 -4.35 -3.80 9.47
N THR A 44 -3.72 -4.70 10.20
CA THR A 44 -4.29 -5.45 11.30
C THR A 44 -3.47 -5.16 12.55
N SER A 45 -3.90 -5.65 13.71
CA SER A 45 -3.29 -5.34 15.02
C SER A 45 -1.77 -5.48 15.09
N LYS A 46 -1.15 -6.35 14.28
CA LYS A 46 0.30 -6.59 14.26
C LYS A 46 0.94 -6.67 12.87
N LYS A 47 0.16 -6.42 11.81
CA LYS A 47 0.62 -6.60 10.44
C LYS A 47 0.09 -5.49 9.56
N CYS A 48 0.88 -5.12 8.57
CA CYS A 48 0.39 -4.45 7.39
C CYS A 48 0.04 -5.50 6.33
N GLY A 49 -0.79 -5.13 5.36
CA GLY A 49 -1.09 -5.98 4.24
C GLY A 49 -1.47 -5.21 3.00
N VAL A 50 -1.34 -5.91 1.88
CA VAL A 50 -1.80 -5.45 0.57
C VAL A 50 -2.55 -6.58 -0.11
N SER A 51 -3.70 -6.23 -0.69
CA SER A 51 -4.47 -7.10 -1.57
C SER A 51 -4.51 -6.48 -2.96
N VAL A 52 -4.21 -7.28 -3.98
CA VAL A 52 -4.31 -6.90 -5.39
C VAL A 52 -5.45 -7.68 -6.02
N PHE A 53 -6.38 -6.95 -6.62
CA PHE A 53 -7.55 -7.50 -7.28
C PHE A 53 -7.46 -7.30 -8.79
N ASP A 54 -7.61 -8.38 -9.53
CA ASP A 54 -7.87 -8.40 -10.96
C ASP A 54 -9.40 -8.37 -11.18
N PRO A 55 -9.91 -7.57 -12.14
CA PRO A 55 -11.34 -7.39 -12.34
C PRO A 55 -12.07 -8.66 -12.80
N LYS A 56 -11.36 -9.64 -13.37
CA LYS A 56 -11.90 -10.91 -13.89
C LYS A 56 -11.68 -12.08 -12.93
N LYS A 57 -10.58 -12.08 -12.18
CA LYS A 57 -10.17 -13.19 -11.31
C LYS A 57 -10.45 -12.96 -9.82
N GLY A 58 -10.73 -11.72 -9.41
CA GLY A 58 -10.84 -11.37 -8.00
C GLY A 58 -9.46 -11.12 -7.37
N GLU A 59 -9.27 -11.50 -6.10
CA GLU A 59 -7.97 -11.33 -5.43
C GLU A 59 -6.92 -12.26 -6.05
N VAL A 60 -5.86 -11.67 -6.61
CA VAL A 60 -4.75 -12.40 -7.25
C VAL A 60 -3.48 -12.42 -6.38
N ILE A 61 -3.35 -11.45 -5.46
CA ILE A 61 -2.26 -11.41 -4.48
C ILE A 61 -2.84 -10.92 -3.16
N GLY A 62 -2.62 -11.68 -2.10
CA GLY A 62 -2.80 -11.25 -0.71
C GLY A 62 -1.49 -11.39 0.03
N LEU A 63 -0.88 -10.28 0.42
CA LEU A 63 0.44 -10.24 1.06
C LEU A 63 0.34 -9.52 2.40
N ARG A 64 0.97 -10.09 3.43
CA ARG A 64 1.03 -9.52 4.78
C ARG A 64 2.46 -9.57 5.28
N THR A 65 2.86 -8.51 5.96
CA THR A 65 4.21 -8.38 6.52
C THR A 65 4.10 -7.96 7.98
N ALA A 66 5.07 -8.38 8.79
CA ALA A 66 5.13 -7.98 10.19
C ALA A 66 5.22 -6.44 10.29
N TRP A 67 4.54 -5.88 11.28
CA TRP A 67 4.71 -4.48 11.64
C TRP A 67 5.83 -4.37 12.69
N PRO A 68 6.88 -3.56 12.48
CA PRO A 68 7.97 -3.44 13.44
C PRO A 68 7.47 -2.98 14.82
N GLU A 69 7.84 -3.69 15.89
CA GLU A 69 7.47 -3.32 17.26
C GLU A 69 8.44 -2.26 17.85
N ASN A 70 9.64 -2.13 17.27
CA ASN A 70 10.78 -1.37 17.77
C ASN A 70 11.67 -0.87 16.62
N ASN A 71 12.48 0.17 16.87
CA ASN A 71 13.23 0.91 15.84
C ASN A 71 14.56 0.25 15.42
N SER A 72 14.77 -1.03 15.73
CA SER A 72 16.04 -1.74 15.50
C SER A 72 15.90 -2.96 14.58
N GLU A 73 14.69 -3.26 14.09
CA GLU A 73 14.40 -4.47 13.32
C GLU A 73 13.92 -4.13 11.91
N GLY A 74 14.73 -4.44 10.89
CA GLY A 74 14.41 -4.19 9.48
C GLY A 74 15.50 -3.39 8.75
N SER A 75 15.17 -2.89 7.55
CA SER A 75 16.09 -2.07 6.74
C SER A 75 15.77 -0.58 6.85
N ASP A 76 16.75 0.23 7.26
CA ASP A 76 16.68 1.69 7.40
C ASP A 76 17.04 2.48 6.12
N GLU A 77 17.05 1.82 4.96
CA GLU A 77 17.46 2.44 3.69
C GLU A 77 16.57 3.61 3.26
N LEU A 78 15.30 3.61 3.70
CA LEU A 78 14.32 4.64 3.37
C LEU A 78 13.88 5.41 4.62
N PRO A 79 13.53 6.71 4.50
CA PRO A 79 12.91 7.46 5.60
C PRO A 79 11.64 6.78 6.09
N GLY A 80 11.29 6.95 7.36
CA GLY A 80 10.08 6.34 7.95
C GLY A 80 10.34 5.07 8.77
N GLY A 81 11.59 4.60 8.80
CA GLY A 81 12.13 3.67 9.81
C GLY A 81 12.56 2.33 9.22
N PRO A 82 12.99 1.38 10.06
CA PRO A 82 13.39 0.09 9.55
C PRO A 82 12.15 -0.62 9.01
N TYR A 83 12.25 -1.13 7.79
CA TYR A 83 11.15 -1.81 7.12
C TYR A 83 11.32 -3.33 7.21
N PHE A 84 10.24 -4.02 7.57
CA PHE A 84 10.11 -5.43 7.22
C PHE A 84 9.53 -5.58 5.83
N ASN A 85 10.07 -6.54 5.09
CA ASN A 85 9.74 -6.74 3.69
C ASN A 85 9.16 -8.12 3.44
N SER A 86 8.17 -8.20 2.57
CA SER A 86 7.74 -9.44 1.96
C SER A 86 7.38 -9.18 0.50
N SER A 87 7.41 -10.20 -0.34
CA SER A 87 7.00 -10.05 -1.74
C SER A 87 6.25 -11.28 -2.24
N ALA A 88 5.44 -11.09 -3.27
CA ALA A 88 4.68 -12.14 -3.92
C ALA A 88 4.46 -11.80 -5.41
N SER A 89 4.38 -12.83 -6.24
CA SER A 89 3.88 -12.74 -7.61
C SER A 89 2.51 -13.40 -7.70
N GLY A 90 1.64 -12.90 -8.58
CA GLY A 90 0.46 -13.66 -8.96
C GLY A 90 0.81 -14.93 -9.75
N ALA A 91 -0.13 -15.87 -9.84
CA ALA A 91 0.10 -17.20 -10.39
C ALA A 91 0.27 -17.26 -11.93
N GLY A 92 -0.09 -16.19 -12.65
CA GLY A 92 -0.04 -16.09 -14.11
C GLY A 92 1.20 -15.37 -14.66
N LYS A 93 1.59 -15.71 -15.90
CA LYS A 93 2.72 -15.08 -16.63
C LYS A 93 2.60 -13.56 -16.82
N SER A 94 1.40 -13.01 -16.71
CA SER A 94 1.08 -11.58 -16.84
C SER A 94 0.64 -10.95 -15.51
N ASP A 95 0.57 -11.75 -14.44
CA ASP A 95 0.10 -11.26 -13.15
C ASP A 95 1.17 -10.38 -12.50
N PRO A 96 0.77 -9.43 -11.66
CA PRO A 96 1.71 -8.48 -11.07
C PRO A 96 2.69 -9.16 -10.11
N TRP A 97 3.81 -8.48 -9.87
CA TRP A 97 4.66 -8.71 -8.72
C TRP A 97 4.50 -7.54 -7.74
N VAL A 98 4.47 -7.87 -6.45
CA VAL A 98 4.33 -6.89 -5.37
C VAL A 98 5.36 -7.16 -4.29
N SER A 99 6.04 -6.11 -3.85
CA SER A 99 6.77 -6.08 -2.57
C SER A 99 6.09 -5.12 -1.62
N LEU A 100 5.91 -5.57 -0.38
CA LEU A 100 5.36 -4.82 0.72
C LEU A 100 6.46 -4.56 1.75
N SER A 101 6.71 -3.29 2.02
CA SER A 101 7.61 -2.80 3.05
C SER A 101 6.82 -2.10 4.14
N CYS A 102 6.97 -2.54 5.38
CA CYS A 102 6.22 -2.00 6.51
C CYS A 102 7.15 -1.45 7.56
N GLY A 103 7.08 -0.14 7.71
CA GLY A 103 7.73 0.63 8.74
C GLY A 103 6.72 1.08 9.78
N ARG A 104 7.22 1.70 10.84
CA ARG A 104 6.39 2.14 11.96
C ARG A 104 5.42 3.26 11.57
N ASN A 105 5.83 4.15 10.68
CA ASN A 105 5.08 5.37 10.32
C ASN A 105 4.62 5.38 8.86
N SER A 106 5.02 4.38 8.09
CA SER A 106 4.85 4.35 6.64
C SER A 106 4.83 2.93 6.12
N MET A 107 4.10 2.75 5.02
CA MET A 107 4.06 1.52 4.25
C MET A 107 4.41 1.86 2.80
N ILE A 108 5.25 1.03 2.19
CA ILE A 108 5.68 1.19 0.80
C ILE A 108 5.32 -0.08 0.05
N ILE A 109 4.63 0.08 -1.07
CA ILE A 109 4.28 -1.00 -1.98
C ILE A 109 5.05 -0.77 -3.26
N LYS A 110 5.95 -1.68 -3.60
CA LYS A 110 6.55 -1.76 -4.93
C LYS A 110 5.66 -2.66 -5.78
N TYR A 111 5.19 -2.14 -6.90
CA TYR A 111 4.28 -2.83 -7.81
C TYR A 111 4.87 -2.87 -9.21
N GLU A 112 4.93 -4.05 -9.80
CA GLU A 112 5.40 -4.28 -11.16
C GLU A 112 4.35 -5.08 -11.94
N SER A 113 3.98 -4.59 -13.11
CA SER A 113 3.10 -5.28 -14.04
C SER A 113 3.39 -4.83 -15.47
N ARG A 114 3.08 -5.66 -16.46
CA ARG A 114 3.24 -5.31 -17.88
C ARG A 114 2.35 -4.14 -18.29
N ASP A 115 1.24 -3.93 -17.59
CA ASP A 115 0.24 -2.90 -17.89
C ASP A 115 0.21 -1.77 -16.84
N SER A 116 1.28 -1.61 -16.06
CA SER A 116 1.37 -0.64 -14.96
C SER A 116 1.42 0.83 -15.42
N PHE A 117 1.03 1.15 -16.66
CA PHE A 117 1.31 2.43 -17.33
C PHE A 117 0.52 3.64 -16.81
N LYS A 118 -0.56 3.44 -16.06
CA LYS A 118 -1.31 4.56 -15.44
C LYS A 118 -1.80 4.19 -14.04
N ASP A 119 -1.49 5.05 -13.07
CA ASP A 119 -2.22 5.10 -11.83
C ASP A 119 -3.49 5.94 -12.02
N SER A 120 -4.58 5.52 -11.38
CA SER A 120 -5.81 6.28 -11.34
C SER A 120 -6.51 6.03 -10.01
N HIS A 121 -7.32 7.00 -9.58
CA HIS A 121 -8.18 6.87 -8.42
C HIS A 121 -7.40 6.60 -7.12
N LEU A 122 -6.84 7.67 -6.54
CA LEU A 122 -6.16 7.61 -5.25
C LEU A 122 -7.16 7.87 -4.12
N ASN A 123 -7.24 6.96 -3.16
CA ASN A 123 -8.03 7.14 -1.94
C ASN A 123 -7.19 6.83 -0.70
N GLY A 124 -7.35 7.64 0.36
CA GLY A 124 -6.59 7.53 1.60
C GLY A 124 -5.27 8.33 1.59
N ALA A 125 -4.46 8.10 2.62
CA ALA A 125 -3.19 8.80 2.82
C ALA A 125 -2.07 8.19 1.96
N ILE A 126 -2.27 8.19 0.64
CA ILE A 126 -1.39 7.53 -0.34
C ILE A 126 -0.80 8.50 -1.37
N SER A 127 0.42 8.22 -1.83
CA SER A 127 1.07 8.91 -2.94
C SER A 127 1.73 7.89 -3.85
N VAL A 128 1.71 8.13 -5.15
CA VAL A 128 2.32 7.22 -6.13
C VAL A 128 3.48 7.90 -6.82
N LYS A 129 4.57 7.16 -7.01
CA LYS A 129 5.70 7.56 -7.85
C LYS A 129 6.09 6.40 -8.75
N ARG A 130 6.33 6.70 -10.02
CA ARG A 130 6.90 5.76 -10.97
C ARG A 130 8.42 5.82 -10.93
N SER A 131 9.08 4.67 -11.05
CA SER A 131 10.53 4.56 -11.22
C SER A 131 10.99 5.11 -12.56
N ALA A 132 12.26 5.48 -12.66
CA ALA A 132 12.86 5.93 -13.91
C ALA A 132 12.81 4.90 -15.06
N ASP A 133 12.78 3.59 -14.77
CA ASP A 133 12.65 2.53 -15.78
C ASP A 133 11.20 2.31 -16.27
N GLU A 134 10.26 3.06 -15.72
CA GLU A 134 8.81 3.04 -15.95
C GLU A 134 8.09 1.71 -15.66
N ARG A 135 8.81 0.68 -15.21
CA ARG A 135 8.26 -0.66 -14.93
C ARG A 135 7.68 -0.78 -13.54
N THR A 136 8.26 -0.03 -12.60
CA THR A 136 7.89 -0.04 -11.19
C THR A 136 7.02 1.16 -10.84
N GLN A 137 5.97 0.91 -10.08
CA GLN A 137 5.25 1.94 -9.36
C GLN A 137 5.43 1.73 -7.86
N PHE A 138 5.77 2.80 -7.16
CA PHE A 138 5.85 2.87 -5.72
C PHE A 138 4.59 3.54 -5.19
N VAL A 139 3.84 2.85 -4.34
CA VAL A 139 2.75 3.43 -3.56
C VAL A 139 3.26 3.64 -2.14
N VAL A 140 3.25 4.88 -1.68
CA VAL A 140 3.71 5.25 -0.34
C VAL A 140 2.51 5.70 0.48
N ILE A 141 2.31 5.04 1.61
CA ILE A 141 1.23 5.28 2.57
C ILE A 141 1.81 5.86 3.85
N GLY A 142 1.22 6.93 4.37
CA GLY A 142 1.67 7.59 5.60
C GLY A 142 1.27 9.06 5.67
N SER A 143 1.81 9.79 6.63
CA SER A 143 1.60 11.24 6.72
C SER A 143 2.11 11.96 5.46
N THR A 144 1.58 13.15 5.16
CA THR A 144 2.04 13.93 4.00
C THR A 144 3.53 14.22 4.04
N GLU A 145 4.07 14.52 5.23
CA GLU A 145 5.49 14.79 5.41
C GLU A 145 6.36 13.54 5.16
N GLU A 146 5.97 12.39 5.71
CA GLU A 146 6.71 11.13 5.53
C GLU A 146 6.68 10.67 4.07
N ARG A 147 5.50 10.73 3.43
CA ARG A 147 5.38 10.42 1.99
C ARG A 147 6.32 11.30 1.17
N ALA A 148 6.34 12.61 1.41
CA ALA A 148 7.22 13.52 0.68
C ALA A 148 8.71 13.21 0.86
N LYS A 149 9.15 12.78 2.06
CA LYS A 149 10.54 12.36 2.31
C LYS A 149 10.90 11.08 1.56
N ILE A 150 10.04 10.07 1.62
CA ILE A 150 10.26 8.77 0.97
C ILE A 150 10.30 8.94 -0.55
N LEU A 151 9.34 9.66 -1.14
CA LEU A 151 9.23 9.85 -2.58
C LEU A 151 10.45 10.57 -3.19
N LYS A 152 11.18 11.39 -2.41
CA LYS A 152 12.42 12.03 -2.84
C LYS A 152 13.60 11.05 -2.95
N LYS A 153 13.57 9.95 -2.19
CA LYS A 153 14.63 8.92 -2.16
C LYS A 153 14.39 7.78 -3.14
N LEU A 154 13.13 7.51 -3.46
CA LEU A 154 12.76 6.54 -4.50
C LEU A 154 13.14 7.10 -5.87
N SER A 155 13.83 6.32 -6.70
CA SER A 155 14.28 6.69 -8.06
C SER A 155 13.53 5.94 -9.14
#